data_AF-A0A2E4GTU5-F1
#
_entry.id   AF-A0A2E4GTU5-F1
#
_cell.length_a   1.000
_cell.length_b   1.000
_cell.length_c   1.000
_cell.angle_alpha   90.00
_cell.angle_beta   90.00
_cell.angle_gamma   90.00
#
_symmetry.space_group_name_H-M   'P 1'
#
loop_
_entity.id
_entity.type
_entity.pdbx_description
1 polymer ?
#
loop_
_entity_poly.entity_id
_entity_poly.type
_entity_poly.pdbx_seq_one_letter_code
_entity_poly.pdbx_strand_id
1 'polypeptide(L)'
;MRKIFPAEELARDSRFIRQTNEQRLGDPRGARVAGGNTSERLAKLTPDLANGPDRARALMHGIFVGEIQALEGAGRTCWDFEVGEDVPLELKLDMARQCWDEARHCEISVSLAEHMGTELGEFAENGLLYEAACNPDPVLRLTGVNRALEGLAIDVFNTMKEFGNMAGDPVLEFCEDWMLADEVTHVKMGSDWLRRLTENDKERLDKALEFQKVVDRLFSFNGFRGEDDDSPIQLTRRFRELAGFSDDEIDEIADMSREARVEAAS
;
A
#
# COMPACT_ATOMS: atom_id res chain seq x y z
N MET A 1 -5.58 -16.82 25.17
CA MET A 1 -4.58 -16.83 24.09
C MET A 1 -4.54 -15.44 23.48
N ARG A 2 -3.37 -14.89 23.19
CA ARG A 2 -3.26 -13.54 22.58
C ARG A 2 -3.85 -13.59 21.16
N LYS A 3 -4.77 -12.66 20.83
CA LYS A 3 -5.40 -12.61 19.49
C LYS A 3 -4.60 -11.79 18.48
N ILE A 4 -3.78 -10.82 18.94
CA ILE A 4 -2.96 -9.97 18.08
C ILE A 4 -1.62 -9.61 18.73
N PHE A 5 -0.56 -9.54 17.92
CA PHE A 5 0.67 -8.86 18.32
C PHE A 5 0.52 -7.36 17.99
N PRO A 6 0.68 -6.45 18.96
CA PRO A 6 0.72 -5.03 18.69
C PRO A 6 1.94 -4.75 17.80
N ALA A 7 1.90 -3.67 17.04
CA ALA A 7 2.93 -3.37 16.05
C ALA A 7 4.35 -3.37 16.65
N GLU A 8 4.50 -2.95 17.90
CA GLU A 8 5.76 -2.91 18.67
C GLU A 8 6.35 -4.29 18.94
N GLU A 9 5.55 -5.36 18.82
CA GLU A 9 5.95 -6.74 19.08
C GLU A 9 5.95 -7.60 17.82
N LEU A 10 5.86 -6.98 16.64
CA LEU A 10 6.07 -7.67 15.37
C LEU A 10 7.46 -8.32 15.36
N ALA A 11 7.49 -9.63 15.16
CA ALA A 11 8.72 -10.34 14.93
C ALA A 11 9.22 -9.98 13.52
N ARG A 12 10.41 -9.37 13.46
CA ARG A 12 11.12 -9.12 12.21
C ARG A 12 12.54 -9.67 12.34
N ASP A 13 13.05 -10.16 11.22
CA ASP A 13 14.45 -10.54 11.09
C ASP A 13 15.34 -9.33 11.41
N SER A 14 16.50 -9.55 12.01
CA SER A 14 17.46 -8.50 12.40
C SER A 14 17.88 -7.57 11.26
N ARG A 15 17.69 -7.98 10.00
CA ARG A 15 17.90 -7.15 8.81
C ARG A 15 16.93 -5.97 8.73
N PHE A 16 15.71 -6.12 9.23
CA PHE A 16 14.70 -5.06 9.16
C PHE A 16 14.84 -4.11 10.35
N ILE A 17 14.88 -2.83 10.05
CA ILE A 17 14.93 -1.78 11.06
C ILE A 17 13.69 -0.91 10.87
N ARG A 18 12.72 -1.11 11.75
CA ARG A 18 11.53 -0.27 11.83
C ARG A 18 11.92 1.12 12.34
N GLN A 19 11.40 2.13 11.66
CA GLN A 19 11.60 3.52 12.06
C GLN A 19 10.29 4.27 12.12
N THR A 20 10.17 5.15 13.11
CA THR A 20 9.13 6.18 13.12
C THR A 20 9.44 7.25 12.06
N ASN A 21 8.42 8.04 11.70
CA ASN A 21 8.61 9.19 10.80
C ASN A 21 9.67 10.17 11.30
N GLU A 22 9.77 10.36 12.62
CA GLU A 22 10.78 11.22 13.24
C GLU A 22 12.20 10.63 13.12
N GLN A 23 12.34 9.31 13.30
CA GLN A 23 13.63 8.61 13.21
C GLN A 23 14.20 8.60 11.78
N ARG A 24 13.33 8.60 10.76
CA ARG A 24 13.75 8.64 9.35
C ARG A 24 14.58 9.87 8.98
N LEU A 25 14.34 11.02 9.61
CA LEU A 25 15.03 12.28 9.30
C LEU A 25 16.55 12.23 9.56
N GLY A 26 17.00 11.35 10.47
CA GLY A 26 18.41 11.19 10.82
C GLY A 26 19.07 9.93 10.25
N ASP A 27 18.35 9.11 9.47
CA ASP A 27 18.86 7.82 9.02
C ASP A 27 19.73 7.95 7.75
N PRO A 28 20.98 7.45 7.76
CA PRO A 28 21.86 7.52 6.59
C PRO A 28 21.34 6.74 5.37
N ARG A 29 20.47 5.73 5.56
CA ARG A 29 19.79 4.99 4.48
C ARG A 29 18.79 5.89 3.75
N GLY A 30 18.15 6.79 4.49
CA GLY A 30 17.29 7.82 3.91
C GLY A 30 18.06 8.86 3.10
N ALA A 31 19.33 9.13 3.44
CA ALA A 31 20.15 10.14 2.76
C ALA A 31 20.52 9.77 1.31
N ARG A 32 20.56 8.47 0.97
CA ARG A 32 20.77 8.01 -0.42
C ARG A 32 19.53 8.21 -1.29
N VAL A 33 18.36 8.08 -0.65
CA VAL A 33 17.04 8.24 -1.29
C VAL A 33 16.69 9.72 -1.42
N ALA A 34 16.91 10.50 -0.36
CA ALA A 34 16.68 11.93 -0.32
C ALA A 34 17.78 12.63 -1.14
N GLY A 35 17.44 13.01 -2.37
CA GLY A 35 18.33 13.78 -3.25
C GLY A 35 18.87 15.06 -2.60
N GLY A 36 19.71 15.78 -3.35
CA GLY A 36 20.48 16.91 -2.80
C GLY A 36 19.59 18.07 -2.32
N ASN A 37 18.56 18.42 -3.09
CA ASN A 37 17.67 19.56 -2.80
C ASN A 37 16.18 19.15 -2.69
N THR A 38 15.34 20.06 -2.19
CA THR A 38 13.90 19.83 -1.97
C THR A 38 13.15 19.48 -3.26
N SER A 39 13.50 20.06 -4.40
CA SER A 39 12.86 19.75 -5.68
C SER A 39 13.15 18.33 -6.16
N GLU A 40 14.37 17.81 -5.96
CA GLU A 40 14.73 16.43 -6.29
C GLU A 40 14.01 15.41 -5.40
N ARG A 41 13.74 15.77 -4.15
CA ARG A 41 13.00 14.90 -3.21
C ARG A 41 11.56 14.69 -3.65
N LEU A 42 10.94 15.70 -4.26
CA LEU A 42 9.57 15.66 -4.76
C LEU A 42 9.49 15.38 -6.26
N ALA A 43 10.61 15.04 -6.91
CA ALA A 43 10.60 14.75 -8.33
C ALA A 43 9.97 13.38 -8.60
N LYS A 44 9.27 13.25 -9.73
CA LYS A 44 8.82 11.97 -10.27
C LYS A 44 9.98 10.99 -10.44
N LEU A 45 9.76 9.73 -10.09
CA LEU A 45 10.77 8.69 -10.21
C LEU A 45 11.07 8.41 -11.69
N THR A 46 12.29 8.71 -12.15
CA THR A 46 12.77 8.40 -13.50
C THR A 46 14.20 7.86 -13.47
N PRO A 47 14.63 7.09 -14.49
CA PRO A 47 15.99 6.55 -14.57
C PRO A 47 17.08 7.63 -14.66
N ASP A 48 16.74 8.82 -15.19
CA ASP A 48 17.68 9.92 -15.39
C ASP A 48 17.99 10.71 -14.10
N LEU A 49 17.21 10.50 -13.02
CA LEU A 49 17.51 11.11 -11.74
C LEU A 49 18.82 10.54 -11.17
N ALA A 50 19.69 11.42 -10.66
CA ALA A 50 20.97 11.02 -10.09
C ALA A 50 20.83 10.02 -8.92
N ASN A 51 19.77 10.15 -8.12
CA ASN A 51 19.39 9.22 -7.05
C ASN A 51 18.27 8.23 -7.48
N GLY A 52 17.91 8.18 -8.77
CA GLY A 52 16.87 7.32 -9.32
C GLY A 52 17.03 5.84 -8.94
N PRO A 53 18.23 5.24 -9.11
CA PRO A 53 18.45 3.84 -8.72
C PRO A 53 18.19 3.56 -7.24
N ASP A 54 18.69 4.40 -6.33
CA ASP A 54 18.45 4.23 -4.89
C ASP A 54 16.99 4.47 -4.51
N ARG A 55 16.31 5.41 -5.17
CA ARG A 55 14.86 5.63 -4.97
C ARG A 55 14.04 4.45 -5.46
N ALA A 56 14.37 3.87 -6.61
CA ALA A 56 13.68 2.70 -7.15
C ALA A 56 13.87 1.48 -6.24
N ARG A 57 15.10 1.23 -5.77
CA ARG A 57 15.38 0.13 -4.83
C ARG A 57 14.70 0.34 -3.46
N ALA A 58 14.63 1.58 -2.98
CA ALA A 58 13.88 1.91 -1.77
C ALA A 58 12.37 1.73 -1.94
N LEU A 59 11.82 2.09 -3.10
CA LEU A 59 10.40 1.86 -3.41
C LEU A 59 10.07 0.37 -3.47
N MET A 60 10.90 -0.42 -4.18
CA MET A 60 10.77 -1.87 -4.25
C MET A 60 10.88 -2.54 -2.87
N HIS A 61 11.81 -2.09 -2.02
CA HIS A 61 11.88 -2.56 -0.63
C HIS A 61 10.61 -2.19 0.15
N GLY A 62 10.05 -1.00 -0.07
CA GLY A 62 8.77 -0.58 0.48
C GLY A 62 7.59 -1.45 0.04
N ILE A 63 7.52 -1.81 -1.24
CA ILE A 63 6.54 -2.74 -1.80
C ILE A 63 6.64 -4.08 -1.07
N PHE A 64 7.83 -4.69 -1.05
CA PHE A 64 8.06 -5.96 -0.36
C PHE A 64 7.57 -5.97 1.10
N VAL A 65 7.86 -4.90 1.85
CA VAL A 65 7.42 -4.79 3.24
C VAL A 65 5.91 -4.52 3.34
N GLY A 66 5.32 -3.87 2.35
CA GLY A 66 3.87 -3.79 2.15
C GLY A 66 3.25 -5.17 2.01
N GLU A 67 3.77 -6.00 1.10
CA GLU A 67 3.28 -7.36 0.84
C GLU A 67 3.25 -8.24 2.09
N ILE A 68 4.30 -8.19 2.92
CA ILE A 68 4.32 -8.92 4.20
C ILE A 68 3.16 -8.47 5.10
N GLN A 69 2.92 -7.17 5.19
CA GLN A 69 1.90 -6.60 6.07
C GLN A 69 0.49 -6.85 5.52
N ALA A 70 0.31 -6.80 4.19
CA ALA A 70 -0.94 -7.16 3.51
C ALA A 70 -1.26 -8.64 3.75
N LEU A 71 -0.27 -9.53 3.62
CA LEU A 71 -0.38 -10.96 3.94
C LEU A 71 -0.83 -11.18 5.39
N GLU A 72 -0.17 -10.52 6.34
CA GLU A 72 -0.51 -10.58 7.77
C GLU A 72 -1.96 -10.06 8.02
N GLY A 73 -2.35 -8.98 7.34
CA GLY A 73 -3.67 -8.36 7.43
C GLY A 73 -4.78 -9.25 6.86
N ALA A 74 -4.62 -9.73 5.62
CA ALA A 74 -5.55 -10.62 4.96
C ALA A 74 -5.71 -11.94 5.73
N GLY A 75 -4.60 -12.51 6.21
CA GLY A 75 -4.60 -13.74 7.01
C GLY A 75 -5.39 -13.56 8.31
N ARG A 76 -5.26 -12.40 8.94
CA ARG A 76 -6.03 -12.08 10.14
C ARG A 76 -7.51 -11.89 9.84
N THR A 77 -7.85 -11.19 8.76
CA THR A 77 -9.24 -11.01 8.33
C THR A 77 -9.90 -12.36 8.02
N CYS A 78 -9.19 -13.25 7.32
CA CYS A 78 -9.63 -14.62 7.05
C CYS A 78 -9.91 -15.43 8.34
N TRP A 79 -9.09 -15.24 9.37
CA TRP A 79 -9.28 -15.88 10.67
C TRP A 79 -10.45 -15.31 11.47
N ASP A 80 -10.53 -13.97 11.60
CA ASP A 80 -11.46 -13.28 12.50
C ASP A 80 -12.92 -13.39 12.11
N PHE A 81 -13.22 -13.43 10.81
CA PHE A 81 -14.57 -13.67 10.36
C PHE A 81 -14.96 -15.12 10.71
N GLU A 82 -16.04 -15.35 11.45
CA GLU A 82 -16.58 -16.71 11.64
C GLU A 82 -17.65 -16.96 10.57
N VAL A 83 -17.53 -18.06 9.82
CA VAL A 83 -18.52 -18.36 8.76
C VAL A 83 -19.89 -18.59 9.43
N GLY A 84 -20.89 -17.86 8.99
CA GLY A 84 -22.23 -17.85 9.58
C GLY A 84 -23.24 -17.16 8.68
N GLU A 85 -24.40 -16.83 9.25
CA GLU A 85 -25.50 -16.18 8.51
C GLU A 85 -25.08 -14.82 7.93
N ASP A 86 -24.28 -14.05 8.69
CA ASP A 86 -23.83 -12.71 8.28
C ASP A 86 -22.52 -12.71 7.48
N VAL A 87 -21.77 -13.82 7.50
CA VAL A 87 -20.45 -13.91 6.84
C VAL A 87 -20.36 -15.21 6.04
N PRO A 88 -20.54 -15.13 4.71
CA PRO A 88 -20.57 -16.31 3.86
C PRO A 88 -19.15 -16.86 3.63
N LEU A 89 -19.05 -18.14 3.24
CA LEU A 89 -17.77 -18.84 3.02
C LEU A 89 -16.92 -18.14 1.94
N GLU A 90 -17.58 -17.55 0.95
CA GLU A 90 -17.01 -16.80 -0.15
C GLU A 90 -16.09 -15.67 0.35
N LEU A 91 -16.45 -14.99 1.45
CA LEU A 91 -15.59 -13.96 2.03
C LEU A 91 -14.26 -14.56 2.49
N LYS A 92 -14.32 -15.70 3.19
CA LYS A 92 -13.09 -16.38 3.62
C LYS A 92 -12.24 -16.86 2.46
N LEU A 93 -12.88 -17.35 1.40
CA LEU A 93 -12.15 -17.79 0.21
C LEU A 93 -11.45 -16.62 -0.49
N ASP A 94 -12.09 -15.45 -0.55
CA ASP A 94 -11.46 -14.23 -1.09
C ASP A 94 -10.28 -13.79 -0.22
N MET A 95 -10.43 -13.78 1.11
CA MET A 95 -9.31 -13.43 2.00
C MET A 95 -8.17 -14.46 1.96
N ALA A 96 -8.50 -15.75 1.84
CA ALA A 96 -7.50 -16.80 1.66
C ALA A 96 -6.79 -16.71 0.31
N ARG A 97 -7.51 -16.32 -0.75
CA ARG A 97 -6.92 -16.03 -2.05
C ARG A 97 -5.96 -14.85 -1.96
N GLN A 98 -6.37 -13.75 -1.34
CA GLN A 98 -5.46 -12.62 -1.15
C GLN A 98 -4.19 -13.04 -0.39
N CYS A 99 -4.30 -13.84 0.68
CA CYS A 99 -3.11 -14.37 1.37
C CYS A 99 -2.18 -15.17 0.43
N TRP A 100 -2.75 -15.92 -0.51
CA TRP A 100 -1.95 -16.66 -1.49
C TRP A 100 -1.26 -15.70 -2.47
N ASP A 101 -1.98 -14.68 -2.93
CA ASP A 101 -1.48 -13.67 -3.85
C ASP A 101 -0.35 -12.85 -3.18
N GLU A 102 -0.53 -12.34 -1.96
CA GLU A 102 0.53 -11.59 -1.24
C GLU A 102 1.76 -12.45 -0.91
N ALA A 103 1.57 -13.74 -0.62
CA ALA A 103 2.70 -14.66 -0.41
C ALA A 103 3.54 -14.80 -1.69
N ARG A 104 2.87 -14.87 -2.85
CA ARG A 104 3.54 -14.86 -4.15
C ARG A 104 4.17 -13.50 -4.45
N HIS A 105 3.52 -12.39 -4.09
CA HIS A 105 4.10 -11.05 -4.25
C HIS A 105 5.37 -10.88 -3.42
N CYS A 106 5.42 -11.44 -2.21
CA CYS A 106 6.64 -11.53 -1.41
C CYS A 106 7.75 -12.27 -2.16
N GLU A 107 7.47 -13.44 -2.75
CA GLU A 107 8.46 -14.22 -3.51
C GLU A 107 8.97 -13.49 -4.76
N ILE A 108 8.07 -12.84 -5.49
CA ILE A 108 8.41 -12.01 -6.66
C ILE A 108 9.29 -10.84 -6.21
N SER A 109 8.90 -10.15 -5.14
CA SER A 109 9.63 -9.01 -4.59
C SER A 109 11.03 -9.37 -4.11
N VAL A 110 11.23 -10.55 -3.52
CA VAL A 110 12.57 -11.07 -3.17
C VAL A 110 13.41 -11.27 -4.43
N SER A 111 12.82 -11.83 -5.49
CA SER A 111 13.50 -12.05 -6.76
C SER A 111 13.84 -10.72 -7.46
N LEU A 112 12.94 -9.74 -7.39
CA LEU A 112 13.18 -8.39 -7.91
C LEU A 112 14.25 -7.64 -7.10
N ALA A 113 14.31 -7.83 -5.79
CA ALA A 113 15.37 -7.27 -4.96
C ALA A 113 16.75 -7.74 -5.45
N GLU A 114 16.91 -9.05 -5.71
CA GLU A 114 18.15 -9.60 -6.28
C GLU A 114 18.43 -9.05 -7.69
N HIS A 115 17.41 -9.02 -8.57
CA HIS A 115 17.52 -8.49 -9.95
C HIS A 115 17.97 -7.03 -9.98
N MET A 116 17.45 -6.21 -9.05
CA MET A 116 17.80 -4.80 -8.91
C MET A 116 19.10 -4.57 -8.11
N GLY A 117 19.72 -5.62 -7.59
CA GLY A 117 20.94 -5.54 -6.79
C GLY A 117 20.76 -4.80 -5.46
N THR A 118 19.65 -5.06 -4.76
CA THR A 118 19.41 -4.63 -3.37
C THR A 118 19.26 -5.85 -2.45
N GLU A 119 19.42 -5.63 -1.14
CA GLU A 119 19.20 -6.66 -0.12
C GLU A 119 17.96 -6.36 0.72
N LEU A 120 17.28 -7.41 1.17
CA LEU A 120 16.18 -7.27 2.13
C LEU A 120 16.69 -6.63 3.43
N GLY A 121 16.11 -5.49 3.79
CA GLY A 121 16.49 -4.70 4.97
C GLY A 121 17.54 -3.61 4.68
N GLU A 122 17.98 -3.43 3.43
CA GLU A 122 18.87 -2.34 3.04
C GLU A 122 18.25 -0.96 3.35
N PHE A 123 16.93 -0.84 3.19
CA PHE A 123 16.16 0.37 3.49
C PHE A 123 15.33 0.23 4.77
N ALA A 124 14.96 1.37 5.35
CA ALA A 124 14.17 1.42 6.58
C ALA A 124 12.69 1.13 6.30
N GLU A 125 12.09 0.27 7.11
CA GLU A 125 10.67 -0.05 7.01
C GLU A 125 9.79 0.80 7.92
N ASN A 126 8.50 0.83 7.60
CA ASN A 126 7.44 1.37 8.46
C ASN A 126 6.35 0.30 8.66
N GLY A 127 5.63 0.38 9.78
CA GLY A 127 4.58 -0.57 10.15
C GLY A 127 3.15 -0.07 9.91
N LEU A 128 2.97 0.98 9.09
CA LEU A 128 1.68 1.68 9.00
C LEU A 128 0.55 0.78 8.49
N LEU A 129 0.84 -0.10 7.52
CA LEU A 129 -0.16 -1.04 6.98
C LEU A 129 -0.59 -2.03 8.06
N TYR A 130 0.37 -2.62 8.77
CA TYR A 130 0.08 -3.53 9.88
C TYR A 130 -0.67 -2.85 11.03
N GLU A 131 -0.34 -1.59 11.35
CA GLU A 131 -1.06 -0.80 12.34
C GLU A 131 -2.54 -0.60 11.96
N ALA A 132 -2.82 -0.30 10.68
CA ALA A 132 -4.20 -0.26 10.19
C ALA A 132 -4.87 -1.64 10.25
N ALA A 133 -4.11 -2.71 9.95
CA ALA A 133 -4.56 -4.09 10.09
C ALA A 133 -4.82 -4.49 11.56
N CYS A 134 -4.37 -3.72 12.55
CA CYS A 134 -4.64 -3.97 13.97
C CYS A 134 -6.03 -3.50 14.45
N ASN A 135 -6.84 -2.86 13.59
CA ASN A 135 -8.19 -2.43 13.98
C ASN A 135 -9.01 -3.63 14.52
N PRO A 136 -9.67 -3.52 15.69
CA PRO A 136 -10.41 -4.64 16.28
C PRO A 136 -11.70 -4.99 15.54
N ASP A 137 -12.29 -4.06 14.77
CA ASP A 137 -13.47 -4.34 13.96
C ASP A 137 -13.03 -4.88 12.57
N PRO A 138 -13.44 -6.12 12.20
CA PRO A 138 -13.01 -6.73 10.95
C PRO A 138 -13.56 -6.01 9.70
N VAL A 139 -14.68 -5.29 9.77
CA VAL A 139 -15.22 -4.51 8.64
C VAL A 139 -14.42 -3.20 8.45
N LEU A 140 -14.06 -2.53 9.54
CA LEU A 140 -13.17 -1.37 9.46
C LEU A 140 -11.79 -1.80 8.95
N ARG A 141 -11.27 -2.94 9.40
CA ARG A 141 -10.03 -3.51 8.89
C ARG A 141 -10.12 -3.82 7.40
N LEU A 142 -11.16 -4.53 6.96
CA LEU A 142 -11.40 -4.83 5.55
C LEU A 142 -11.42 -3.55 4.71
N THR A 143 -12.03 -2.48 5.21
CA THR A 143 -12.13 -1.22 4.48
C THR A 143 -10.80 -0.46 4.46
N GLY A 144 -10.14 -0.32 5.62
CA GLY A 144 -8.88 0.39 5.71
C GLY A 144 -7.72 -0.35 5.02
N VAL A 145 -7.70 -1.67 5.09
CA VAL A 145 -6.67 -2.49 4.43
C VAL A 145 -7.05 -2.74 2.98
N ASN A 146 -8.02 -3.62 2.72
CA ASN A 146 -8.29 -4.08 1.37
C ASN A 146 -8.72 -2.96 0.42
N ARG A 147 -9.50 -1.97 0.87
CA ARG A 147 -9.97 -0.89 -0.01
C ARG A 147 -9.03 0.31 -0.04
N ALA A 148 -8.58 0.82 1.10
CA ALA A 148 -7.74 2.02 1.14
C ALA A 148 -6.25 1.71 0.86
N LEU A 149 -5.65 0.80 1.63
CA LEU A 149 -4.23 0.47 1.53
C LEU A 149 -3.87 -0.26 0.23
N GLU A 150 -4.65 -1.26 -0.19
CA GLU A 150 -4.39 -1.88 -1.50
C GLU A 150 -4.67 -0.89 -2.64
N GLY A 151 -5.57 0.07 -2.43
CA GLY A 151 -5.76 1.19 -3.35
C GLY A 151 -4.49 2.03 -3.52
N LEU A 152 -3.72 2.24 -2.45
CA LEU A 152 -2.38 2.83 -2.55
C LEU A 152 -1.40 1.88 -3.24
N ALA A 153 -1.46 0.58 -2.95
CA ALA A 153 -0.59 -0.40 -3.57
C ALA A 153 -0.71 -0.32 -5.09
N ILE A 154 -1.92 -0.25 -5.66
CA ILE A 154 -2.16 -0.02 -7.10
C ILE A 154 -1.34 1.17 -7.63
N ASP A 155 -1.36 2.31 -6.94
CA ASP A 155 -0.66 3.52 -7.36
C ASP A 155 0.87 3.34 -7.32
N VAL A 156 1.37 2.62 -6.32
CA VAL A 156 2.79 2.31 -6.13
C VAL A 156 3.29 1.29 -7.16
N PHE A 157 2.60 0.17 -7.34
CA PHE A 157 2.90 -0.85 -8.35
C PHE A 157 2.90 -0.24 -9.76
N ASN A 158 1.91 0.60 -10.08
CA ASN A 158 1.89 1.28 -11.36
C ASN A 158 3.09 2.23 -11.52
N THR A 159 3.47 2.96 -10.46
CA THR A 159 4.66 3.83 -10.49
C THR A 159 5.93 3.03 -10.78
N MET A 160 6.08 1.85 -10.17
CA MET A 160 7.26 1.00 -10.37
C MET A 160 7.26 0.30 -11.74
N LYS A 161 6.10 -0.14 -12.22
CA LYS A 161 5.90 -0.63 -13.59
C LYS A 161 6.33 0.40 -14.63
N GLU A 162 5.85 1.65 -14.53
CA GLU A 162 6.23 2.72 -15.44
C GLU A 162 7.73 3.02 -15.37
N PHE A 163 8.33 2.94 -14.17
CA PHE A 163 9.78 3.04 -14.03
C PHE A 163 10.52 1.92 -14.77
N GLY A 164 10.08 0.66 -14.66
CA GLY A 164 10.64 -0.47 -15.41
C GLY A 164 10.58 -0.25 -16.92
N ASN A 165 9.43 0.20 -17.43
CA ASN A 165 9.27 0.55 -18.85
C ASN A 165 10.23 1.67 -19.28
N MET A 166 10.31 2.77 -18.52
CA MET A 166 11.24 3.88 -18.80
C MET A 166 12.71 3.45 -18.76
N ALA A 167 13.07 2.53 -17.86
CA ALA A 167 14.41 1.98 -17.73
C ALA A 167 14.78 0.96 -18.82
N GLY A 168 13.80 0.51 -19.62
CA GLY A 168 13.97 -0.60 -20.55
C GLY A 168 14.21 -1.94 -19.85
N ASP A 169 13.66 -2.12 -18.65
CA ASP A 169 13.73 -3.35 -17.86
C ASP A 169 12.42 -4.15 -17.96
N PRO A 170 12.34 -5.12 -18.89
CA PRO A 170 11.12 -5.88 -19.12
C PRO A 170 10.79 -6.86 -17.98
N VAL A 171 11.76 -7.21 -17.13
CA VAL A 171 11.53 -8.11 -15.99
C VAL A 171 10.80 -7.35 -14.90
N LEU A 172 11.30 -6.17 -14.55
CA LEU A 172 10.66 -5.31 -13.56
C LEU A 172 9.25 -4.91 -14.01
N GLU A 173 9.10 -4.42 -15.25
CA GLU A 173 7.80 -4.03 -15.80
C GLU A 173 6.77 -5.18 -15.70
N PHE A 174 7.16 -6.38 -16.15
CA PHE A 174 6.27 -7.54 -16.14
C PHE A 174 5.85 -7.97 -14.74
N CYS A 175 6.80 -8.02 -13.80
CA CYS A 175 6.51 -8.45 -12.43
C CYS A 175 5.58 -7.46 -11.73
N GLU A 176 5.83 -6.15 -11.88
CA GLU A 176 5.00 -5.10 -11.28
C GLU A 176 3.61 -5.05 -11.91
N ASP A 177 3.47 -5.21 -13.24
CA ASP A 177 2.16 -5.29 -13.91
C ASP A 177 1.35 -6.52 -13.48
N TRP A 178 2.04 -7.64 -13.23
CA TRP A 178 1.38 -8.85 -12.76
C TRP A 178 0.84 -8.70 -11.33
N MET A 179 1.64 -8.18 -10.40
CA MET A 179 1.18 -7.92 -9.02
C MET A 179 0.08 -6.85 -9.00
N LEU A 180 0.21 -5.80 -9.82
CA LEU A 180 -0.82 -4.76 -10.00
C LEU A 180 -2.20 -5.33 -10.38
N ALA A 181 -2.25 -6.36 -11.23
CA ALA A 181 -3.50 -6.99 -11.62
C ALA A 181 -4.18 -7.74 -10.46
N ASP A 182 -3.40 -8.27 -9.53
CA ASP A 182 -3.90 -8.91 -8.31
C ASP A 182 -4.40 -7.84 -7.32
N GLU A 183 -3.70 -6.70 -7.16
CA GLU A 183 -4.17 -5.57 -6.33
C GLU A 183 -5.48 -4.94 -6.80
N VAL A 184 -5.57 -4.74 -8.12
CA VAL A 184 -6.78 -4.98 -8.93
C VAL A 184 -8.00 -5.54 -8.18
N THR A 185 -7.83 -6.82 -7.93
CA THR A 185 -8.81 -7.76 -7.44
C THR A 185 -8.97 -7.63 -5.93
N HIS A 186 -7.89 -7.43 -5.17
CA HIS A 186 -7.92 -7.26 -3.71
C HIS A 186 -8.78 -6.06 -3.29
N VAL A 187 -8.59 -4.92 -3.96
CA VAL A 187 -9.41 -3.72 -3.75
C VAL A 187 -10.86 -3.98 -4.13
N LYS A 188 -11.10 -4.66 -5.25
CA LYS A 188 -12.45 -5.02 -5.65
C LYS A 188 -13.16 -5.89 -4.62
N MET A 189 -12.47 -6.88 -4.06
CA MET A 189 -12.99 -7.73 -2.99
C MET A 189 -13.36 -6.89 -1.76
N GLY A 190 -12.47 -6.02 -1.29
CA GLY A 190 -12.76 -5.12 -0.16
C GLY A 190 -14.00 -4.25 -0.39
N SER A 191 -14.15 -3.73 -1.60
CA SER A 191 -15.26 -2.89 -2.02
C SER A 191 -16.59 -3.64 -2.07
N ASP A 192 -16.59 -4.84 -2.64
CA ASP A 192 -17.77 -5.70 -2.73
C ASP A 192 -18.21 -6.19 -1.33
N TRP A 193 -17.25 -6.58 -0.49
CA TRP A 193 -17.53 -7.07 0.87
C TRP A 193 -17.97 -5.97 1.82
N LEU A 194 -17.40 -4.77 1.75
CA LEU A 194 -17.90 -3.62 2.52
C LEU A 194 -19.39 -3.41 2.26
N ARG A 195 -19.80 -3.28 0.99
CA ARG A 195 -21.21 -3.09 0.62
C ARG A 195 -22.12 -4.19 1.13
N ARG A 196 -21.71 -5.45 1.03
CA ARG A 196 -22.50 -6.61 1.46
C ARG A 196 -22.63 -6.68 2.99
N LEU A 197 -21.51 -6.55 3.71
CA LEU A 197 -21.49 -6.67 5.17
C LEU A 197 -22.21 -5.51 5.88
N THR A 198 -22.38 -4.37 5.20
CA THR A 198 -23.05 -3.20 5.76
C THR A 198 -24.38 -2.89 5.07
N GLU A 199 -24.94 -3.79 4.25
CA GLU A 199 -26.18 -3.56 3.50
C GLU A 199 -27.33 -3.08 4.40
N ASN A 200 -27.40 -3.63 5.62
CA ASN A 200 -28.43 -3.33 6.62
C ASN A 200 -27.88 -2.57 7.85
N ASP A 201 -26.66 -2.04 7.78
CA ASP A 201 -25.97 -1.37 8.90
C ASP A 201 -25.27 -0.09 8.43
N LYS A 202 -26.07 0.96 8.27
CA LYS A 202 -25.58 2.28 7.82
C LYS A 202 -24.57 2.89 8.80
N GLU A 203 -24.74 2.68 10.10
CA GLU A 203 -23.81 3.24 11.10
C GLU A 203 -22.42 2.60 10.98
N ARG A 204 -22.36 1.29 10.75
CA ARG A 204 -21.10 0.59 10.52
C ARG A 204 -20.47 0.95 9.17
N LEU A 205 -21.26 1.14 8.12
CA LEU A 205 -20.78 1.69 6.86
C LEU A 205 -20.13 3.06 7.04
N ASP A 206 -20.83 3.99 7.70
CA ASP A 206 -20.33 5.34 7.91
C ASP A 206 -19.01 5.31 8.71
N LYS A 207 -18.89 4.47 9.77
CA LYS A 207 -17.63 4.27 10.51
C LYS A 207 -16.50 3.68 9.67
N ALA A 208 -16.82 2.74 8.79
CA ALA A 208 -15.85 2.11 7.90
C ALA A 208 -15.29 3.11 6.88
N LEU A 209 -16.15 3.93 6.29
CA LEU A 209 -15.76 4.99 5.35
C LEU A 209 -14.95 6.10 6.05
N GLU A 210 -15.33 6.51 7.26
CA GLU A 210 -14.53 7.46 8.04
C GLU A 210 -13.13 6.90 8.36
N PHE A 211 -13.04 5.62 8.70
CA PHE A 211 -11.73 4.97 8.88
C PHE A 211 -10.94 4.92 7.57
N GLN A 212 -11.58 4.66 6.42
CA GLN A 212 -10.96 4.74 5.10
C GLN A 212 -10.32 6.11 4.87
N LYS A 213 -11.04 7.20 5.15
CA LYS A 213 -10.52 8.58 4.99
C LYS A 213 -9.32 8.86 5.87
N VAL A 214 -9.32 8.38 7.12
CA VAL A 214 -8.15 8.50 8.01
C VAL A 214 -6.94 7.80 7.40
N VAL A 215 -7.13 6.58 6.89
CA VAL A 215 -6.07 5.82 6.22
C VAL A 215 -5.61 6.53 4.95
N ASP A 216 -6.53 6.90 4.04
CA ASP A 216 -6.21 7.62 2.81
C ASP A 216 -5.44 8.93 3.06
N ARG A 217 -5.77 9.67 4.12
CA ARG A 217 -5.03 10.87 4.51
C ARG A 217 -3.61 10.55 4.96
N LEU A 218 -3.41 9.52 5.79
CA LEU A 218 -2.08 9.08 6.22
C LEU A 218 -1.20 8.68 5.02
N PHE A 219 -1.81 8.12 3.97
CA PHE A 219 -1.15 7.64 2.76
C PHE A 219 -1.14 8.64 1.59
N SER A 220 -1.64 9.86 1.79
CA SER A 220 -1.37 10.99 0.89
C SER A 220 0.12 11.38 0.88
N PHE A 221 0.89 10.90 1.88
CA PHE A 221 2.31 11.18 2.05
C PHE A 221 2.65 12.67 1.97
N ASN A 222 1.82 13.52 2.58
CA ASN A 222 1.96 14.98 2.54
C ASN A 222 1.97 15.54 1.11
N GLY A 223 1.15 14.96 0.22
CA GLY A 223 1.04 15.39 -1.18
C GLY A 223 2.03 14.76 -2.15
N PHE A 224 2.73 13.69 -1.74
CA PHE A 224 3.63 12.92 -2.60
C PHE A 224 2.87 12.02 -3.60
N ARG A 225 1.62 11.71 -3.27
CA ARG A 225 0.67 11.02 -4.14
C ARG A 225 -0.29 12.04 -4.73
N GLY A 226 -0.66 11.92 -6.00
CA GLY A 226 -1.61 12.83 -6.64
C GLY A 226 -1.84 12.54 -8.12
N GLU A 227 -2.70 13.36 -8.75
CA GLU A 227 -3.04 13.26 -10.17
C GLU A 227 -2.25 14.19 -11.09
N ASP A 228 -1.54 15.15 -10.49
CA ASP A 228 -0.70 16.06 -11.27
C ASP A 228 0.45 15.26 -11.90
N ASP A 229 0.82 15.57 -13.14
CA ASP A 229 1.89 14.87 -13.90
C ASP A 229 3.23 14.82 -13.15
N ASP A 230 3.47 15.80 -12.27
CA ASP A 230 4.68 15.95 -11.47
C ASP A 230 4.62 15.19 -10.13
N SER A 231 3.47 14.58 -9.79
CA SER A 231 3.30 13.79 -8.57
C SER A 231 4.26 12.59 -8.59
N PRO A 232 5.06 12.40 -7.52
CA PRO A 232 5.96 11.26 -7.42
C PRO A 232 5.30 9.89 -7.48
N ILE A 233 4.13 9.75 -6.85
CA ILE A 233 3.25 8.59 -6.97
C ILE A 233 2.00 9.04 -7.70
N GLN A 234 1.74 8.42 -8.84
CA GLN A 234 0.60 8.76 -9.69
C GLN A 234 -0.64 8.03 -9.19
N LEU A 235 -1.68 8.79 -8.87
CA LEU A 235 -2.99 8.22 -8.57
C LEU A 235 -3.63 7.70 -9.86
N THR A 236 -3.94 6.40 -9.89
CA THR A 236 -4.32 5.70 -11.11
C THR A 236 -5.84 5.51 -11.21
N ARG A 237 -6.54 6.53 -11.73
CA ARG A 237 -8.02 6.50 -11.88
C ARG A 237 -8.54 5.21 -12.49
N ARG A 238 -7.95 4.79 -13.61
CA ARG A 238 -8.43 3.64 -14.38
C ARG A 238 -8.43 2.34 -13.57
N PHE A 239 -7.41 2.12 -12.74
CA PHE A 239 -7.32 0.91 -11.92
C PHE A 239 -8.26 0.97 -10.72
N ARG A 240 -8.45 2.16 -10.12
CA ARG A 240 -9.45 2.37 -9.06
C ARG A 240 -10.88 2.18 -9.55
N GLU A 241 -11.22 2.64 -10.75
CA GLU A 241 -12.50 2.36 -11.41
C GLU A 241 -12.72 0.84 -11.56
N LEU A 242 -11.73 0.11 -12.08
CA LEU A 242 -11.78 -1.34 -12.24
C LEU A 242 -11.94 -2.05 -10.89
N ALA A 243 -11.35 -1.47 -9.84
CA ALA A 243 -11.46 -1.93 -8.48
C ALA A 243 -12.80 -1.56 -7.79
N GLY A 244 -13.69 -0.84 -8.47
CA GLY A 244 -15.04 -0.55 -8.00
C GLY A 244 -15.17 0.69 -7.12
N PHE A 245 -14.27 1.66 -7.27
CA PHE A 245 -14.50 3.05 -6.85
C PHE A 245 -15.39 3.79 -7.86
N SER A 246 -16.23 4.71 -7.38
CA SER A 246 -16.90 5.70 -8.24
C SER A 246 -15.99 6.88 -8.56
N ASP A 247 -16.34 7.66 -9.58
CA ASP A 247 -15.63 8.89 -9.94
C ASP A 247 -15.58 9.86 -8.75
N ASP A 248 -16.70 10.03 -8.03
CA ASP A 248 -16.78 10.90 -6.85
C ASP A 248 -15.81 10.46 -5.72
N GLU A 249 -15.65 9.15 -5.50
CA GLU A 249 -14.73 8.63 -4.48
C GLU A 249 -13.27 8.84 -4.89
N ILE A 250 -12.96 8.70 -6.18
CA ILE A 250 -11.63 8.96 -6.71
C ILE A 250 -11.31 10.45 -6.60
N ASP A 251 -12.28 11.32 -6.90
CA ASP A 251 -12.16 12.77 -6.75
C ASP A 251 -11.88 13.13 -5.28
N GLU A 252 -12.60 12.57 -4.31
CA GLU A 252 -12.34 12.82 -2.89
C GLU A 252 -10.90 12.47 -2.48
N ILE A 253 -10.37 11.33 -2.94
CA ILE A 253 -8.98 10.92 -2.64
C ILE A 253 -7.97 11.85 -3.31
N ALA A 254 -8.24 12.29 -4.54
CA ALA A 254 -7.39 13.25 -5.25
C ALA A 254 -7.40 14.61 -4.55
N ASP A 255 -8.57 15.09 -4.10
CA ASP A 255 -8.75 16.34 -3.37
C ASP A 255 -7.98 16.32 -2.05
N MET A 256 -8.12 15.26 -1.25
CA MET A 256 -7.36 15.07 -0.01
C MET A 256 -5.85 15.10 -0.25
N SER A 257 -5.40 14.53 -1.36
CA SER A 257 -3.98 14.53 -1.73
C SER A 257 -3.49 15.92 -2.10
N ARG A 258 -4.31 16.72 -2.80
CA ARG A 258 -4.01 18.13 -3.12
C ARG A 258 -4.01 19.00 -1.86
N GLU A 259 -4.96 18.81 -0.95
CA GLU A 259 -5.00 19.52 0.33
C GLU A 259 -3.74 19.23 1.16
N ALA A 260 -3.34 17.96 1.26
CA ALA A 260 -2.11 17.57 1.95
C ALA A 260 -0.85 18.20 1.32
N ARG A 261 -0.81 18.35 -0.01
CA ARG A 261 0.28 19.02 -0.74
C ARG A 261 0.35 20.51 -0.37
N VAL A 262 -0.80 21.19 -0.27
CA VAL A 262 -0.89 22.61 0.12
C VAL A 262 -0.48 22.79 1.58
N GLU A 263 -0.96 21.95 2.49
CA GLU A 263 -0.59 21.97 3.91
C GLU A 263 0.93 21.77 4.10
N ALA A 264 1.54 20.86 3.35
CA ALA A 264 2.99 20.59 3.43
C ALA A 264 3.88 21.71 2.86
N ALA A 265 3.34 22.55 1.97
CA ALA A 265 4.03 23.69 1.39
C ALA A 265 3.93 24.97 2.24
N SER A 266 3.09 24.96 3.28
CA SER A 266 2.79 26.08 4.18
C SER A 266 3.71 26.13 5.39
#